data_AF-A0AAW6CCQ3-F1
#
_entry.id   AF-A0AAW6CCQ3-F1
#
_cell.length_a   1.000
_cell.length_b   1.000
_cell.length_c   1.000
_cell.angle_alpha   90.00
_cell.angle_beta   90.00
_cell.angle_gamma   90.00
#
_symmetry.space_group_name_H-M   'P 1'
#
loop_
_entity.id
_entity.type
_entity.pdbx_description
1 polymer ?
#
loop_
_entity_poly.entity_id
_entity_poly.type
_entity_poly.pdbx_seq_one_letter_code
_entity_poly.pdbx_strand_id
1 'polypeptide(L)'
;MGRSNKPNPNIGGKLGLVAGIVSAVTPVAIEFIDRIPRKDETEPSEELISMPELCSKKFPLKLDEAKELIEGHGLKALPIEVRIRDAHVRYKDCFDLQVVACNKKANSKLKPGEVVIIQYVTREVIDESLRIFEEAERQKATLKQERADRRAEKWEHIKTHAGDTAVKAKAGVEKIIRRDNKKKELDKEDSYE
;
A
#
# COMPACT_ATOMS: atom_id res chain seq x y z
N MET A 1 -11.30 28.37 -39.17
CA MET A 1 -10.86 28.74 -37.80
C MET A 1 -10.01 27.58 -37.29
N GLY A 2 -8.70 27.54 -37.53
CA GLY A 2 -7.70 28.42 -36.93
C GLY A 2 -6.86 27.59 -35.95
N ARG A 3 -6.07 26.63 -36.46
CA ARG A 3 -5.06 25.88 -35.70
C ARG A 3 -3.82 26.78 -35.58
N SER A 4 -3.45 27.17 -34.37
CA SER A 4 -2.24 27.95 -34.10
C SER A 4 -1.03 27.02 -33.93
N ASN A 5 -0.16 27.03 -34.94
CA ASN A 5 1.21 26.56 -34.87
C ASN A 5 2.06 27.55 -34.04
N LYS A 6 2.89 27.04 -33.12
CA LYS A 6 4.07 27.76 -32.62
C LYS A 6 5.33 27.08 -33.18
N PRO A 7 6.01 27.66 -34.17
CA PRO A 7 7.41 27.37 -34.43
C PRO A 7 8.27 28.29 -33.56
N ASN A 8 9.27 27.74 -32.88
CA ASN A 8 10.25 28.49 -32.11
C ASN A 8 11.60 28.40 -32.83
N PRO A 9 11.94 29.36 -33.72
CA PRO A 9 13.32 29.68 -34.04
C PRO A 9 13.77 30.76 -33.03
N ASN A 10 15.01 30.90 -32.60
CA ASN A 10 16.18 31.06 -33.44
C ASN A 10 17.38 31.49 -32.56
N ILE A 11 18.59 31.42 -33.13
CA ILE A 11 19.76 32.31 -32.88
C ILE A 11 20.58 31.98 -31.60
N GLY A 12 21.80 31.44 -31.66
CA GLY A 12 22.86 31.66 -32.66
C GLY A 12 23.71 32.87 -32.26
N GLY A 13 24.99 32.65 -31.94
CA GLY A 13 25.83 33.61 -31.23
C GLY A 13 26.02 34.98 -31.87
N LYS A 14 26.40 35.94 -31.02
CA LYS A 14 27.11 37.16 -31.42
C LYS A 14 28.22 37.49 -30.44
N LEU A 15 29.43 37.47 -30.99
CA LEU A 15 30.64 38.17 -30.57
C LEU A 15 30.34 39.65 -30.26
N GLY A 16 30.97 40.19 -29.21
CA GLY A 16 30.89 41.62 -28.90
C GLY A 16 31.94 42.06 -27.88
N LEU A 17 33.11 42.44 -28.40
CA LEU A 17 34.12 43.38 -27.89
C LEU A 17 34.00 43.88 -26.42
N VAL A 18 35.03 43.64 -25.60
CA VAL A 18 35.36 44.54 -24.48
C VAL A 18 36.80 45.00 -24.64
N ALA A 19 36.94 46.31 -24.81
CA ALA A 19 38.15 47.04 -25.11
C ALA A 19 39.17 46.99 -23.96
N GLY A 20 40.44 46.89 -24.32
CA GLY A 20 41.55 46.93 -23.39
C GLY A 20 41.72 48.30 -22.73
N ILE A 21 42.07 48.27 -21.45
CA ILE A 21 42.71 49.38 -20.76
C ILE A 21 44.07 48.87 -20.30
N VAL A 22 45.11 49.35 -20.99
CA VAL A 22 46.50 49.23 -20.54
C VAL A 22 46.76 50.44 -19.66
N SER A 23 47.08 50.21 -18.40
CA SER A 23 47.83 51.19 -17.61
C SER A 23 48.88 50.44 -16.81
N ALA A 24 50.14 50.68 -17.18
CA ALA A 24 51.31 50.10 -16.54
C ALA A 24 51.83 51.07 -15.48
N VAL A 25 51.86 50.69 -14.21
CA VAL A 25 52.85 51.16 -13.23
C VAL A 25 53.03 50.08 -12.16
N THR A 26 54.27 49.64 -11.96
CA THR A 26 54.80 49.03 -10.72
C THR A 26 56.05 49.84 -10.32
N PRO A 27 56.62 49.70 -9.12
CA PRO A 27 56.12 49.15 -7.84
C PRO A 27 56.43 50.07 -6.63
N VAL A 28 55.66 50.04 -5.55
CA VAL A 28 56.17 50.44 -4.22
C VAL A 28 55.53 49.55 -3.16
N ALA A 29 56.38 48.80 -2.46
CA ALA A 29 56.04 48.00 -1.30
C ALA A 29 55.57 48.88 -0.13
N ILE A 30 54.61 48.39 0.66
CA ILE A 30 54.69 48.27 2.14
C ILE A 30 53.33 47.72 2.63
N GLU A 31 53.44 46.52 3.18
CA GLU A 31 52.64 45.87 4.22
C GLU A 31 51.39 46.61 4.73
N PHE A 32 50.21 46.19 4.29
CA PHE A 32 48.98 46.29 5.07
C PHE A 32 48.01 45.16 4.66
N ILE A 33 48.33 43.93 5.06
CA ILE A 33 47.31 42.87 5.22
C ILE A 33 46.62 43.15 6.55
N ASP A 34 45.99 44.32 6.67
CA ASP A 34 45.17 44.61 7.83
C ASP A 34 43.80 44.00 7.60
N ARG A 35 43.55 42.92 8.33
CA ARG A 35 42.24 42.54 8.86
C ARG A 35 41.10 42.64 7.85
N ILE A 36 41.09 41.71 6.89
CA ILE A 36 39.80 41.08 6.58
C ILE A 36 39.47 40.28 7.84
N PRO A 37 38.44 40.62 8.64
CA PRO A 37 37.91 39.62 9.54
C PRO A 37 37.47 38.50 8.62
N ARG A 38 38.23 37.39 8.59
CA ARG A 38 37.63 36.15 8.14
C ARG A 38 36.42 36.01 9.04
N LYS A 39 35.26 36.12 8.44
CA LYS A 39 34.01 35.76 9.06
C LYS A 39 34.04 34.25 9.16
N ASP A 40 34.96 33.74 9.98
CA ASP A 40 34.90 32.41 10.55
C ASP A 40 33.85 32.47 11.68
N GLU A 41 32.66 32.95 11.34
CA GLU A 41 31.42 32.49 11.93
C GLU A 41 31.16 31.11 11.31
N THR A 42 32.11 30.20 11.50
CA THR A 42 31.72 28.81 11.66
C THR A 42 31.12 28.78 13.06
N GLU A 43 29.86 29.22 13.15
CA GLU A 43 28.93 28.67 14.12
C GLU A 43 29.29 27.19 14.29
N PRO A 44 29.46 26.66 15.51
CA PRO A 44 29.66 25.23 15.66
C PRO A 44 28.48 24.59 14.95
N SER A 45 28.70 24.05 13.75
CA SER A 45 27.65 23.45 12.96
C SER A 45 27.18 22.33 13.85
N GLU A 46 26.01 22.49 14.49
CA GLU A 46 25.45 21.49 15.40
C GLU A 46 25.56 20.16 14.66
N GLU A 47 26.48 19.27 15.07
CA GLU A 47 26.73 18.03 14.36
C GLU A 47 25.47 17.19 14.49
N LEU A 48 24.63 17.26 13.48
CA LEU A 48 23.33 16.60 13.49
C LEU A 48 23.56 15.10 13.37
N ILE A 49 22.95 14.36 14.28
CA ILE A 49 23.01 12.91 14.32
C ILE A 49 21.97 12.36 13.35
N SER A 50 22.36 11.34 12.58
CA SER A 50 21.42 10.65 11.70
C SER A 50 20.65 9.59 12.46
N MET A 51 19.33 9.59 12.32
CA MET A 51 18.44 8.61 12.96
C MET A 51 18.72 7.18 12.43
N PRO A 52 19.03 6.20 13.30
CA PRO A 52 19.21 4.81 12.86
C PRO A 52 17.92 4.17 12.36
N GLU A 53 18.03 3.13 11.53
CA GLU A 53 16.88 2.33 11.08
C GLU A 53 16.48 1.32 12.15
N LEU A 54 15.31 1.51 12.78
CA LEU A 54 14.85 0.67 13.89
C LEU A 54 13.79 -0.36 13.51
N CYS A 55 12.99 -0.09 12.48
CA CYS A 55 11.80 -0.87 12.13
C CYS A 55 11.95 -1.51 10.75
N SER A 56 13.07 -2.21 10.51
CA SER A 56 13.32 -2.88 9.24
C SER A 56 12.55 -4.19 9.15
N LYS A 57 11.84 -4.42 8.04
CA LYS A 57 11.15 -5.71 7.81
C LYS A 57 12.11 -6.89 7.71
N LYS A 58 13.35 -6.64 7.28
CA LYS A 58 14.37 -7.69 7.10
C LYS A 58 15.07 -8.05 8.42
N PHE A 59 15.18 -7.08 9.32
CA PHE A 59 15.90 -7.19 10.58
C PHE A 59 15.06 -6.58 11.69
N PRO A 60 14.05 -7.31 12.20
CA PRO A 60 13.26 -6.84 13.32
C PRO A 60 14.11 -6.80 14.59
N LEU A 61 14.06 -5.68 15.31
CA LEU A 61 14.84 -5.47 16.54
C LEU A 61 14.00 -5.70 17.79
N LYS A 62 14.63 -6.22 18.83
CA LYS A 62 14.09 -6.19 20.20
C LYS A 62 14.20 -4.80 20.81
N LEU A 63 13.37 -4.56 21.82
CA LEU A 63 13.36 -3.30 22.55
C LEU A 63 14.73 -2.89 23.09
N ASP A 64 15.47 -3.82 23.71
CA ASP A 64 16.78 -3.51 24.28
C ASP A 64 17.83 -3.19 23.21
N GLU A 65 17.88 -3.97 22.13
CA GLU A 65 18.76 -3.73 20.98
C GLU A 65 18.49 -2.36 20.34
N ALA A 66 17.20 -1.99 20.22
CA ALA A 66 16.82 -0.69 19.68
C ALA A 66 17.21 0.47 20.61
N LYS A 67 17.09 0.28 21.93
CA LYS A 67 17.52 1.29 22.91
C LYS A 67 19.04 1.50 22.85
N GLU A 68 19.81 0.41 22.86
CA GLU A 68 21.27 0.46 22.73
C GLU A 68 21.69 1.14 21.43
N LEU A 69 20.99 0.86 20.32
CA LEU A 69 21.27 1.48 19.03
C LEU A 69 21.01 3.00 19.05
N ILE A 70 19.90 3.45 19.64
CA ILE A 70 19.58 4.88 19.77
C ILE A 70 20.59 5.58 20.69
N GLU A 71 20.85 5.01 21.86
CA GLU A 71 21.74 5.59 22.86
C GLU A 71 23.19 5.62 22.38
N GLY A 72 23.63 4.60 21.64
CA GLY A 72 24.94 4.56 20.97
C GLY A 72 25.13 5.64 19.90
N HIS A 73 24.04 6.17 19.34
CA HIS A 73 24.05 7.32 18.43
C HIS A 73 23.99 8.66 19.18
N GLY A 74 23.99 8.69 20.52
CA GLY A 74 23.88 9.93 21.30
C GLY A 74 22.46 10.50 21.35
N LEU A 75 21.44 9.68 21.07
CA LEU A 75 20.01 10.02 21.19
C LEU A 75 19.43 9.40 22.46
N LYS A 76 18.25 9.85 22.88
CA LYS A 76 17.54 9.27 24.04
C LYS A 76 16.36 8.42 23.57
N ALA A 77 16.24 7.20 24.07
CA ALA A 77 15.10 6.33 23.76
C ALA A 77 13.98 6.48 24.80
N LEU A 78 12.74 6.70 24.34
CA LEU A 78 11.54 6.62 25.16
C LEU A 78 10.67 5.46 24.66
N PRO A 79 10.61 4.33 25.40
CA PRO A 79 9.82 3.19 24.99
C PRO A 79 8.36 3.33 25.37
N ILE A 80 7.46 3.00 24.44
CA ILE A 80 6.01 3.01 24.62
C ILE A 80 5.42 1.68 24.15
N GLU A 81 4.60 1.08 24.99
CA GLU A 81 3.89 -0.16 24.67
C GLU A 81 2.72 0.10 23.70
N VAL A 82 2.53 -0.79 22.72
CA VAL A 82 1.28 -0.87 21.97
C VAL A 82 0.18 -1.30 22.91
N ARG A 83 -0.95 -0.58 22.93
CA ARG A 83 -2.07 -0.95 23.78
C ARG A 83 -2.78 -2.16 23.18
N ILE A 84 -3.31 -3.03 24.03
CA ILE A 84 -4.15 -4.17 23.61
C ILE A 84 -5.33 -3.73 22.72
N ARG A 85 -5.90 -2.54 22.99
CA ARG A 85 -6.99 -1.97 22.16
C ARG A 85 -6.56 -1.66 20.72
N ASP A 86 -5.26 -1.45 20.51
CA ASP A 86 -4.66 -1.18 19.21
C ASP A 86 -4.10 -2.46 18.56
N ALA A 87 -4.42 -3.64 19.13
CA ALA A 87 -4.10 -4.94 18.54
C ALA A 87 -4.62 -5.02 17.10
N HIS A 88 -3.80 -5.58 16.23
CA HIS A 88 -4.03 -5.57 14.81
C HIS A 88 -3.35 -6.76 14.17
N VAL A 89 -3.96 -7.32 13.13
CA VAL A 89 -3.44 -8.46 12.32
C VAL A 89 -1.98 -8.29 11.85
N ARG A 90 -1.45 -7.06 11.88
CA ARG A 90 -0.06 -6.76 11.49
C ARG A 90 0.96 -7.26 12.52
N TYR A 91 0.54 -7.46 13.78
CA TYR A 91 1.40 -7.87 14.88
C TYR A 91 1.33 -9.38 15.15
N LYS A 92 0.52 -10.14 14.41
CA LYS A 92 0.31 -11.58 14.65
C LYS A 92 1.60 -12.41 14.54
N ASP A 93 2.53 -11.97 13.68
CA ASP A 93 3.81 -12.64 13.40
C ASP A 93 4.98 -11.95 14.12
N CYS A 94 4.71 -11.00 15.03
CA CYS A 94 5.75 -10.35 15.82
C CYS A 94 6.21 -11.25 16.98
N PHE A 95 7.40 -10.97 17.51
CA PHE A 95 7.88 -11.54 18.77
C PHE A 95 7.72 -10.56 19.93
N ASP A 96 7.83 -11.08 21.15
CA ASP A 96 7.66 -10.29 22.37
C ASP A 96 8.74 -9.20 22.49
N LEU A 97 8.31 -7.99 22.84
CA LEU A 97 9.13 -6.77 22.89
C LEU A 97 9.73 -6.37 21.54
N GLN A 98 9.15 -6.79 20.42
CA GLN A 98 9.58 -6.34 19.09
C GLN A 98 9.25 -4.86 18.88
N VAL A 99 10.20 -4.10 18.34
CA VAL A 99 9.96 -2.71 17.92
C VAL A 99 9.20 -2.68 16.60
N VAL A 100 8.08 -1.96 16.58
CA VAL A 100 7.16 -1.91 15.44
C VAL A 100 7.03 -0.52 14.81
N ALA A 101 7.30 0.54 15.56
CA ALA A 101 7.26 1.91 15.05
C ALA A 101 8.19 2.84 15.82
N CYS A 102 8.52 3.97 15.20
CA CYS A 102 9.20 5.09 15.83
C CYS A 102 8.61 6.42 15.32
N ASN A 103 8.70 7.48 16.14
CA ASN A 103 8.18 8.80 15.77
C ASN A 103 9.05 9.54 14.75
N LYS A 104 10.35 9.21 14.68
CA LYS A 104 11.32 9.80 13.76
C LYS A 104 11.58 8.87 12.58
N LYS A 105 11.73 9.43 11.38
CA LYS A 105 12.05 8.63 10.19
C LYS A 105 13.53 8.26 10.18
N ALA A 106 13.86 7.06 9.71
CA ALA A 106 15.24 6.67 9.48
C ALA A 106 15.99 7.71 8.63
N ASN A 107 17.26 7.94 8.96
CA ASN A 107 18.15 8.93 8.35
C ASN A 107 17.70 10.40 8.52
N SER A 108 16.69 10.70 9.35
CA SER A 108 16.39 12.09 9.70
C SER A 108 17.51 12.68 10.54
N LYS A 109 17.86 13.94 10.28
CA LYS A 109 18.83 14.69 11.08
C LYS A 109 18.21 15.15 12.40
N LEU A 110 18.81 14.76 13.52
CA LEU A 110 18.34 15.00 14.88
C LEU A 110 19.43 15.72 15.68
N LYS A 111 19.01 16.46 16.71
CA LYS A 111 19.97 17.06 17.64
C LYS A 111 20.51 16.00 18.60
N PRO A 112 21.79 16.10 19.01
CA PRO A 112 22.31 15.28 20.10
C PRO A 112 21.42 15.37 21.36
N GLY A 113 21.14 14.23 21.98
CA GLY A 113 20.29 14.13 23.17
C GLY A 113 18.78 14.26 22.91
N GLU A 114 18.34 14.39 21.66
CA GLU A 114 16.93 14.42 21.30
C GLU A 114 16.24 13.09 21.66
N VAL A 115 14.99 13.17 22.11
CA VAL A 115 14.20 12.01 22.53
C VAL A 115 13.48 11.40 21.33
N VAL A 116 13.76 10.13 21.08
CA VAL A 116 13.12 9.28 20.08
C VAL A 116 12.13 8.38 20.79
N ILE A 117 10.87 8.43 20.35
CA ILE A 117 9.82 7.55 20.86
C ILE A 117 9.85 6.27 20.04
N ILE A 118 10.04 5.14 20.72
CA ILE A 118 9.96 3.81 20.13
C ILE A 118 8.72 3.09 20.63
N GLN A 119 7.99 2.49 19.71
CA GLN A 119 6.81 1.71 20.02
C GLN A 119 7.11 0.23 19.87
N TYR A 120 6.79 -0.55 20.89
CA TYR A 120 7.02 -2.00 20.92
C TYR A 120 5.75 -2.78 21.25
N VAL A 121 5.68 -4.01 20.77
CA VAL A 121 4.56 -4.93 21.04
C VAL A 121 4.92 -5.90 22.16
N THR A 122 3.94 -6.21 23.01
CA THR A 122 4.03 -7.23 24.06
C THR A 122 3.30 -8.50 23.63
N ARG A 123 3.58 -9.59 24.33
CA ARG A 123 2.92 -10.88 24.13
C ARG A 123 1.40 -10.79 24.10
N GLU A 124 0.80 -10.01 24.99
CA GLU A 124 -0.66 -9.85 25.07
C GLU A 124 -1.25 -9.24 23.79
N VAL A 125 -0.57 -8.23 23.22
CA VAL A 125 -0.99 -7.61 21.95
C VAL A 125 -0.86 -8.59 20.79
N ILE A 126 0.18 -9.41 20.79
CA ILE A 126 0.45 -10.42 19.75
C ILE A 126 -0.64 -11.50 19.78
N ASP A 127 -0.94 -12.05 20.96
CA ASP A 127 -1.95 -13.08 21.13
C ASP A 127 -3.35 -12.55 20.76
N GLU A 128 -3.69 -11.32 21.14
CA GLU A 128 -4.94 -10.67 20.73
C GLU A 128 -4.98 -10.43 19.20
N SER A 129 -3.85 -10.04 18.60
CA SER A 129 -3.73 -9.87 17.16
C SER A 129 -3.90 -11.18 16.39
N LEU A 130 -3.43 -12.31 16.95
CA LEU A 130 -3.64 -13.64 16.41
C LEU A 130 -5.12 -14.03 16.48
N ARG A 131 -5.78 -13.75 17.61
CA ARG A 131 -7.22 -13.97 17.79
C ARG A 131 -8.06 -13.24 16.74
N ILE A 132 -7.76 -11.96 16.49
CA ILE A 132 -8.42 -11.15 15.45
C ILE A 132 -8.23 -11.78 14.06
N PHE A 133 -7.02 -12.28 13.77
CA PHE A 133 -6.73 -12.91 12.49
C PHE A 133 -7.55 -14.20 12.30
N GLU A 134 -7.54 -15.09 13.28
CA GLU A 134 -8.30 -16.35 13.22
C GLU A 134 -9.81 -16.12 13.10
N GLU A 135 -10.36 -15.16 13.85
CA GLU A 135 -11.78 -14.82 13.77
C GLU A 135 -12.16 -14.31 12.38
N ALA A 136 -11.32 -13.45 11.78
CA ALA A 136 -11.53 -12.99 10.42
C ALA A 136 -11.47 -14.13 9.40
N GLU A 137 -10.60 -15.13 9.59
CA GLU A 137 -10.56 -16.31 8.73
C GLU A 137 -11.80 -17.19 8.87
N ARG A 138 -12.30 -17.38 10.10
CA ARG A 138 -13.57 -18.10 10.34
C ARG A 138 -14.74 -17.39 9.68
N GLN A 139 -14.85 -16.07 9.83
CA GLN A 139 -15.90 -15.28 9.17
C GLN A 139 -15.81 -15.36 7.64
N LYS A 140 -14.59 -15.37 7.09
CA LYS A 140 -14.38 -15.55 5.65
C LYS A 140 -14.79 -16.95 5.19
N ALA A 141 -14.58 -17.98 5.99
CA ALA A 141 -15.01 -19.34 5.69
C ALA A 141 -16.53 -19.48 5.73
N THR A 142 -17.20 -18.95 6.76
CA THR A 142 -18.66 -18.97 6.87
C THR A 142 -19.33 -18.21 5.72
N LEU A 143 -18.81 -17.04 5.36
CA LEU A 143 -19.29 -16.28 4.20
C LEU A 143 -19.10 -17.02 2.87
N LYS A 144 -18.02 -17.80 2.73
CA LYS A 144 -17.81 -18.63 1.53
C LYS A 144 -18.81 -19.79 1.47
N GLN A 145 -19.07 -20.42 2.61
CA GLN A 145 -20.04 -21.52 2.72
C GLN A 145 -21.46 -21.03 2.42
N GLU A 146 -21.90 -19.93 3.05
CA GLU A 146 -23.20 -19.33 2.78
C GLU A 146 -23.38 -18.97 1.29
N ARG A 147 -22.33 -18.45 0.65
CA ARG A 147 -22.34 -18.19 -0.80
C ARG A 147 -22.43 -19.46 -1.63
N ALA A 148 -21.84 -20.56 -1.19
CA ALA A 148 -21.93 -21.85 -1.86
C ALA A 148 -23.33 -22.45 -1.70
N ASP A 149 -23.88 -22.43 -0.49
CA ASP A 149 -25.23 -22.91 -0.18
C ASP A 149 -26.27 -22.14 -0.97
N ARG A 150 -26.19 -20.79 -0.98
CA ARG A 150 -27.07 -19.94 -1.80
C ARG A 150 -26.96 -20.22 -3.30
N ARG A 151 -25.79 -20.63 -3.79
CA ARG A 151 -25.64 -21.05 -5.20
C ARG A 151 -26.28 -22.41 -5.43
N ALA A 152 -26.12 -23.35 -4.51
CA ALA A 152 -26.74 -24.67 -4.58
C ALA A 152 -28.27 -24.56 -4.54
N GLU A 153 -28.84 -23.75 -3.66
CA GLU A 153 -30.28 -23.49 -3.60
C GLU A 153 -30.80 -22.92 -4.92
N LYS A 154 -30.13 -21.90 -5.47
CA LYS A 154 -30.50 -21.33 -6.78
C LYS A 154 -30.42 -22.38 -7.89
N TRP A 155 -29.41 -23.24 -7.87
CA TRP A 155 -29.27 -24.30 -8.84
C TRP A 155 -30.39 -25.33 -8.73
N GLU A 156 -30.75 -25.74 -7.52
CA GLU A 156 -31.87 -26.66 -7.28
C GLU A 156 -33.20 -26.02 -7.72
N HIS A 157 -33.45 -24.75 -7.41
CA HIS A 157 -34.63 -24.02 -7.91
C HIS A 157 -34.68 -23.96 -9.45
N ILE A 158 -33.55 -23.72 -10.11
CA ILE A 158 -33.50 -23.71 -11.58
C ILE A 158 -33.75 -25.11 -12.13
N LYS A 159 -33.17 -26.15 -11.53
CA LYS A 159 -33.35 -27.55 -11.93
C LYS A 159 -34.78 -28.02 -11.78
N THR A 160 -35.46 -27.68 -10.68
CA THR A 160 -36.88 -28.01 -10.48
C THR A 160 -37.76 -27.28 -11.50
N HIS A 161 -37.56 -25.98 -11.72
CA HIS A 161 -38.33 -25.23 -12.72
C HIS A 161 -38.06 -25.65 -14.18
N ALA A 162 -36.83 -26.05 -14.51
CA ALA A 162 -36.48 -26.62 -15.82
C ALA A 162 -37.05 -28.03 -16.00
N GLY A 163 -37.05 -28.85 -14.94
CA GLY A 163 -37.71 -30.15 -14.91
C GLY A 163 -39.22 -30.03 -15.11
N ASP A 164 -39.86 -29.07 -14.44
CA ASP A 164 -41.30 -28.81 -14.56
C ASP A 164 -41.71 -28.35 -15.97
N THR A 165 -40.86 -27.55 -16.64
CA THR A 165 -41.10 -27.16 -18.04
C THR A 165 -40.88 -28.31 -19.00
N ALA A 166 -39.90 -29.18 -18.76
CA ALA A 166 -39.68 -30.39 -19.56
C ALA A 166 -40.81 -31.42 -19.38
N VAL A 167 -41.32 -31.61 -18.16
CA VAL A 167 -42.47 -32.50 -17.87
C VAL A 167 -43.75 -31.94 -18.48
N LYS A 168 -44.01 -30.62 -18.39
CA LYS A 168 -45.15 -29.98 -19.05
C LYS A 168 -45.07 -30.07 -20.57
N ALA A 169 -43.88 -29.92 -21.16
CA ALA A 169 -43.68 -30.10 -22.60
C ALA A 169 -43.94 -31.54 -23.06
N LYS A 170 -43.46 -32.55 -22.31
CA LYS A 170 -43.74 -33.97 -22.59
C LYS A 170 -45.23 -34.31 -22.45
N ALA A 171 -45.90 -33.79 -21.42
CA ALA A 171 -47.34 -33.97 -21.22
C ALA A 171 -48.19 -33.28 -22.31
N GLY A 172 -47.73 -32.14 -22.85
CA GLY A 172 -48.36 -31.47 -23.99
C GLY A 172 -48.24 -32.27 -25.28
N VAL A 173 -47.06 -32.83 -25.56
CA VAL A 173 -46.79 -33.66 -26.74
C VAL A 173 -47.58 -34.98 -26.69
N GLU A 174 -47.67 -35.63 -25.53
CA GLU A 174 -48.45 -36.88 -25.39
C GLU A 174 -49.95 -36.67 -25.67
N LYS A 175 -50.53 -35.53 -25.28
CA LYS A 175 -51.92 -35.19 -25.59
C LYS A 175 -52.18 -34.91 -27.07
N ILE A 176 -51.15 -34.46 -27.81
CA ILE A 176 -51.25 -34.22 -29.25
C ILE A 176 -51.15 -35.55 -30.02
N ILE A 177 -50.20 -36.41 -29.65
CA ILE A 177 -50.04 -37.74 -30.26
C ILE A 177 -51.28 -38.61 -30.06
N ARG A 178 -51.91 -38.57 -28.88
CA ARG A 178 -53.17 -39.30 -28.63
C ARG A 178 -54.36 -38.75 -29.43
N ARG A 179 -54.40 -37.46 -29.76
CA ARG A 179 -55.46 -36.88 -30.62
C ARG A 179 -55.31 -37.32 -32.07
N ASP A 180 -54.08 -37.38 -32.58
CA ASP A 180 -53.84 -37.76 -33.99
C ASP A 180 -54.12 -39.24 -34.26
N ASN A 181 -53.84 -40.13 -33.30
CA ASN A 181 -54.22 -41.55 -33.45
C ASN A 181 -55.73 -41.76 -33.42
N LYS A 182 -56.48 -41.00 -32.58
CA LYS A 182 -57.94 -41.08 -32.55
C LYS A 182 -58.60 -40.54 -33.82
N LYS A 183 -57.95 -39.57 -34.49
CA LYS A 183 -58.41 -39.04 -35.78
C LYS A 183 -58.12 -40.00 -36.95
N LYS A 184 -57.00 -40.73 -36.91
CA LYS A 184 -56.66 -41.77 -37.90
C LYS A 184 -57.51 -43.04 -37.82
N GLU A 185 -58.11 -43.34 -36.66
CA GLU A 185 -59.10 -44.43 -36.56
C GLU A 185 -60.46 -44.02 -37.12
N LEU A 186 -60.87 -42.75 -36.97
CA LEU A 186 -62.14 -42.25 -37.49
C LEU A 186 -62.14 -42.05 -39.02
N ASP A 187 -61.01 -41.67 -39.64
CA ASP A 187 -60.91 -41.51 -41.11
C ASP A 187 -60.84 -42.85 -41.89
N LYS A 188 -60.78 -44.01 -41.21
CA LYS A 188 -60.79 -45.33 -41.86
C LYS A 188 -62.18 -45.96 -41.97
N GLU A 189 -63.18 -45.43 -41.26
CA GLU A 189 -64.56 -45.96 -41.31
C GLU A 189 -65.43 -45.29 -42.38
N ASP A 190 -65.05 -44.12 -42.91
CA ASP A 190 -65.88 -43.32 -43.84
C ASP A 190 -65.55 -43.50 -45.35
N SER A 191 -64.78 -44.53 -45.74
CA SER A 191 -64.35 -44.74 -47.16
C SER A 191 -64.94 -45.99 -47.82
N TYR A 192 -66.15 -46.41 -47.45
CA TYR A 192 -66.88 -47.45 -48.17
C TYR A 192 -68.37 -47.10 -48.31
N GLU A 193 -68.71 -46.19 -49.22
CA GLU A 193 -69.97 -46.22 -49.97
C GLU A 193 -69.73 -45.87 -51.44
#